data_AF-A0A9W7YLI6-F1
#
_entry.id   AF-A0A9W7YLI6-F1
#
_cell.length_a   1.000
_cell.length_b   1.000
_cell.length_c   1.000
_cell.angle_alpha   90.00
_cell.angle_beta   90.00
_cell.angle_gamma   90.00
#
_symmetry.space_group_name_H-M   'P 1'
#
loop_
_entity.id
_entity.type
_entity.pdbx_description
1 polymer ?
#
loop_
_entity_poly.entity_id
_entity_poly.type
_entity_poly.pdbx_seq_one_letter_code
_entity_poly.pdbx_strand_id
1 'polypeptide(L)'
;MEHQNTVASTQQVRFVQVKMALLDFKVWLWTAIDFCANAATQVNGMFGPSIIESHGYSPQTAQALTALTNFMAFSGMASIAYTARILRGSSTAIALSNILTICGFLLVLCSSNPSVHILALFVFSFASPQPAAHGPAWQMCNLQGNTKPAMAAAMASAFGGLGPLATAFVYRDEDRPQYTRGHL
;
A
#
# COMPACT_ATOMS: atom_id res chain seq x y z
N MET A 1 4.75 -37.12 -9.94
CA MET A 1 5.66 -35.97 -9.67
C MET A 1 6.33 -35.42 -10.93
N GLU A 2 5.98 -35.89 -12.13
CA GLU A 2 6.60 -35.47 -13.41
C GLU A 2 5.85 -34.33 -14.11
N HIS A 3 4.63 -33.99 -13.67
CA HIS A 3 3.75 -33.05 -14.36
C HIS A 3 3.94 -31.57 -13.94
N GLN A 4 4.79 -31.28 -12.93
CA GLN A 4 5.10 -29.89 -12.53
C GLN A 4 6.36 -29.33 -13.22
N ASN A 5 7.21 -30.18 -13.81
CA ASN A 5 8.48 -29.74 -14.37
C ASN A 5 8.37 -29.18 -15.80
N THR A 6 7.24 -29.39 -16.49
CA THR A 6 7.04 -28.91 -17.88
C THR A 6 6.50 -27.47 -17.95
N VAL A 7 5.87 -26.99 -16.87
CA VAL A 7 5.33 -25.61 -16.81
C VAL A 7 6.44 -24.58 -16.50
N ALA A 8 7.57 -25.05 -16.00
CA ALA A 8 8.82 -24.30 -15.90
C ALA A 8 9.63 -24.30 -17.21
N SER A 9 8.97 -24.55 -18.35
CA SER A 9 9.56 -24.29 -19.66
C SER A 9 9.82 -22.79 -19.78
N THR A 10 11.08 -22.40 -19.54
CA THR A 10 11.69 -21.09 -19.80
C THR A 10 10.70 -20.10 -20.41
N GLN A 11 9.99 -19.33 -19.57
CA GLN A 11 9.12 -18.27 -20.05
C GLN A 11 10.02 -17.25 -20.76
N GLN A 12 10.17 -17.41 -22.08
CA GLN A 12 11.00 -16.54 -22.89
C GLN A 12 10.46 -15.12 -22.75
N VAL A 13 11.27 -14.24 -22.17
CA VAL A 13 10.94 -12.82 -22.00
C VAL A 13 10.76 -12.22 -23.38
N ARG A 14 9.53 -11.84 -23.73
CA ARG A 14 9.25 -11.20 -25.01
C ARG A 14 9.38 -9.70 -24.87
N PHE A 15 10.46 -9.13 -25.41
CA PHE A 15 10.70 -7.68 -25.38
C PHE A 15 9.56 -6.84 -25.98
N VAL A 16 8.82 -7.39 -26.96
CA VAL A 16 7.60 -6.75 -27.49
C VAL A 16 6.55 -6.58 -26.40
N GLN A 17 6.32 -7.59 -25.56
CA GLN A 17 5.38 -7.53 -24.44
C GLN A 17 5.88 -6.61 -23.32
N VAL A 18 7.20 -6.52 -23.11
CA VAL A 18 7.81 -5.54 -22.19
C VAL A 18 7.49 -4.11 -22.66
N LYS A 19 7.73 -3.81 -23.94
CA LYS A 19 7.40 -2.49 -24.51
C LYS A 19 5.90 -2.19 -24.42
N MET A 20 5.05 -3.20 -24.64
CA MET A 20 3.61 -3.05 -24.46
C MET A 20 3.23 -2.77 -23.00
N ALA A 21 3.89 -3.36 -22.01
CA ALA A 21 3.65 -3.06 -20.60
C ALA A 21 4.06 -1.62 -20.26
N LEU A 22 5.24 -1.20 -20.74
CA LEU A 22 5.80 0.13 -20.49
C LEU A 22 5.01 1.27 -21.14
N LEU A 23 4.31 1.01 -22.25
CA LEU A 23 3.51 2.01 -22.95
C LEU A 23 2.01 1.92 -22.59
N ASP A 24 1.59 0.97 -21.75
CA ASP A 24 0.20 0.81 -21.37
C ASP A 24 -0.18 1.81 -20.27
N PHE A 25 -0.99 2.81 -20.62
CA PHE A 25 -1.49 3.81 -19.68
C PHE A 25 -2.23 3.18 -18.48
N LYS A 26 -2.89 2.02 -18.64
CA LYS A 26 -3.59 1.36 -17.52
C LYS A 26 -2.61 0.84 -16.47
N VAL A 27 -1.44 0.34 -16.90
CA VAL A 27 -0.37 -0.12 -16.01
C VAL A 27 0.19 1.06 -15.22
N TRP A 28 0.40 2.20 -15.87
CA TRP A 28 0.84 3.43 -15.21
C TRP A 28 -0.19 3.99 -14.24
N LEU A 29 -1.48 4.02 -14.61
CA LEU A 29 -2.55 4.49 -13.72
C LEU A 29 -2.60 3.66 -12.43
N TRP A 30 -2.54 2.33 -12.57
CA TRP A 30 -2.53 1.44 -11.40
C TRP A 30 -1.27 1.62 -10.55
N THR A 31 -0.10 1.72 -11.19
CA THR A 31 1.17 1.97 -10.50
C THR A 31 1.14 3.30 -9.74
N ALA A 32 0.53 4.34 -10.29
CA ALA A 32 0.40 5.64 -9.62
C ALA A 32 -0.53 5.59 -8.40
N ILE A 33 -1.67 4.88 -8.50
CA ILE A 33 -2.59 4.70 -7.37
C ILE A 33 -1.90 3.94 -6.23
N ASP A 34 -1.24 2.83 -6.56
CA ASP A 34 -0.52 1.99 -5.59
C ASP A 34 0.65 2.75 -4.96
N PHE A 35 1.37 3.56 -5.75
CA PHE A 35 2.42 4.45 -5.27
C PHE A 35 1.92 5.46 -4.24
N CYS A 36 0.82 6.17 -4.53
CA CYS A 36 0.25 7.14 -3.59
C CYS A 36 -0.22 6.48 -2.29
N ALA A 37 -0.87 5.31 -2.38
CA ALA A 37 -1.31 4.57 -1.20
C ALA A 37 -0.12 4.14 -0.34
N ASN A 38 0.92 3.58 -0.98
CA ASN A 38 2.13 3.14 -0.28
C ASN A 38 2.88 4.31 0.35
N ALA A 39 2.98 5.45 -0.35
CA ALA A 39 3.58 6.67 0.19
C ALA A 39 2.86 7.12 1.48
N ALA A 40 1.52 7.14 1.48
CA ALA A 40 0.74 7.49 2.67
C ALA A 40 0.97 6.52 3.85
N THR A 41 1.06 5.21 3.58
CA THR A 41 1.39 4.21 4.60
C THR A 41 2.78 4.43 5.19
N GLN A 42 3.77 4.74 4.37
CA GLN A 42 5.15 4.98 4.82
C GLN A 42 5.25 6.24 5.67
N VAL A 43 4.57 7.33 5.30
CA VAL A 43 4.47 8.55 6.12
C VAL A 43 3.86 8.21 7.48
N ASN A 44 2.78 7.43 7.49
CA ASN A 44 2.13 7.02 8.73
C ASN A 44 3.04 6.17 9.63
N GLY A 45 3.82 5.25 9.04
CA GLY A 45 4.79 4.44 9.79
C GLY A 45 5.95 5.25 10.36
N MET A 46 6.40 6.28 9.63
CA MET A 46 7.54 7.11 10.01
C MET A 46 7.17 8.20 11.03
N PHE A 47 6.02 8.83 10.88
CA PHE A 47 5.57 9.93 11.75
C PHE A 47 4.52 9.54 12.79
N GLY A 48 3.92 8.34 12.67
CA GLY A 48 2.90 7.84 13.59
C GLY A 48 3.25 7.96 15.08
N PRO A 49 4.45 7.54 15.52
CA PRO A 49 4.85 7.69 16.92
C PRO A 49 4.89 9.14 17.37
N SER A 50 5.48 10.03 16.56
CA SER A 50 5.56 11.46 16.87
C SER A 50 4.20 12.15 16.86
N ILE A 51 3.28 11.73 15.99
CA ILE A 51 1.89 12.22 15.96
C ILE A 51 1.18 11.80 17.25
N ILE A 52 1.32 10.54 17.68
CA ILE A 52 0.71 10.05 18.93
C ILE A 52 1.31 10.77 20.15
N GLU A 53 2.63 10.99 20.19
CA GLU A 53 3.28 11.77 21.26
C GLU A 53 2.79 13.23 21.29
N SER A 54 2.52 13.84 20.13
CA SER A 54 2.01 15.23 20.05
C SER A 54 0.63 15.41 20.72
N HIS A 55 -0.12 14.32 20.89
CA HIS A 55 -1.42 14.31 21.59
C HIS A 55 -1.29 14.17 23.13
N GLY A 56 -0.07 14.20 23.67
CA GLY A 56 0.18 14.17 25.12
C GLY A 56 0.31 12.76 25.71
N TYR A 57 0.44 11.72 24.88
CA TYR A 57 0.72 10.36 25.34
C TYR A 57 2.19 10.21 25.74
N SER A 58 2.46 9.36 26.73
CA SER A 58 3.84 9.04 27.09
C SER A 58 4.55 8.29 25.94
N PRO A 59 5.89 8.41 25.81
CA PRO A 59 6.63 7.69 24.78
C PRO A 59 6.44 6.17 24.83
N GLN A 60 6.28 5.61 26.04
CA GLN A 60 6.02 4.17 26.22
C GLN A 60 4.66 3.77 25.65
N THR A 61 3.63 4.59 25.88
CA THR A 61 2.30 4.37 25.33
C THR A 61 2.31 4.56 23.81
N ALA A 62 3.00 5.58 23.29
CA ALA A 62 3.12 5.81 21.84
C ALA A 62 3.76 4.62 21.11
N GLN A 63 4.81 4.01 21.68
CA GLN A 63 5.42 2.81 21.12
C GLN A 63 4.47 1.60 21.16
N ALA A 64 3.75 1.40 22.26
CA ALA A 64 2.77 0.31 22.37
C ALA A 64 1.63 0.45 21.33
N LEU A 65 1.11 1.66 21.12
CA LEU A 65 0.12 1.92 20.08
C LEU A 65 0.68 1.73 18.67
N THR A 66 1.93 2.13 18.42
CA THR A 66 2.58 1.90 17.13
C THR A 66 2.75 0.41 16.85
N ALA A 67 3.16 -0.37 17.86
CA ALA A 67 3.24 -1.83 17.75
C ALA A 67 1.87 -2.44 17.43
N LEU A 68 0.80 -1.98 18.09
CA LEU A 68 -0.57 -2.41 17.78
C LEU A 68 -1.00 -2.02 16.36
N THR A 69 -0.61 -0.84 15.90
CA THR A 69 -0.87 -0.36 14.54
C THR A 69 -0.22 -1.26 13.48
N ASN A 70 1.02 -1.69 13.72
CA ASN A 70 1.71 -2.65 12.86
C ASN A 70 1.04 -4.03 12.88
N PHE A 71 0.54 -4.47 14.03
CA PHE A 71 -0.23 -5.72 14.13
C PHE A 71 -1.55 -5.64 13.33
N MET A 72 -2.22 -4.49 13.35
CA MET A 72 -3.40 -4.24 12.54
C MET A 72 -3.09 -4.24 11.03
N ALA A 73 -1.93 -3.72 10.63
CA ALA A 73 -1.48 -3.79 9.25
C ALA A 73 -1.27 -5.25 8.79
N PHE A 74 -0.62 -6.06 9.62
CA PHE A 74 -0.43 -7.49 9.36
C PHE A 74 -1.77 -8.25 9.25
N SER A 75 -2.71 -8.01 10.17
CA SER A 75 -4.02 -8.65 10.13
C SER A 75 -4.83 -8.23 8.90
N GLY A 76 -4.73 -6.96 8.51
CA GLY A 76 -5.29 -6.43 7.28
C GLY A 76 -4.78 -7.15 6.03
N MET A 77 -3.47 -7.30 5.90
CA MET A 77 -2.84 -8.06 4.81
C MET A 77 -3.28 -9.52 4.76
N ALA A 78 -3.48 -10.18 5.90
CA ALA A 78 -3.99 -11.55 5.92
C ALA A 78 -5.48 -11.61 5.52
N SER A 79 -6.27 -10.60 5.91
CA SER A 79 -7.71 -10.56 5.70
C SER A 79 -8.13 -10.36 4.23
N ILE A 80 -7.30 -9.71 3.41
CA ILE A 80 -7.66 -9.42 2.01
C ILE A 80 -7.82 -10.70 1.18
N ALA A 81 -6.98 -11.72 1.42
CA ALA A 81 -7.08 -13.00 0.73
C ALA A 81 -8.38 -13.74 1.06
N TYR A 82 -8.80 -13.69 2.34
CA TYR A 82 -10.08 -14.24 2.78
C TYR A 82 -11.26 -13.46 2.19
N THR A 83 -11.16 -12.12 2.20
CA THR A 83 -12.17 -11.22 1.64
C THR A 83 -12.34 -11.44 0.13
N ALA A 84 -11.23 -11.56 -0.61
CA ALA A 84 -11.25 -11.88 -2.04
C ALA A 84 -11.91 -13.24 -2.33
N ARG A 85 -11.70 -14.23 -1.46
CA ARG A 85 -12.35 -15.55 -1.56
C ARG A 85 -13.86 -15.45 -1.32
N ILE A 86 -14.32 -14.69 -0.33
CA ILE A 86 -15.75 -14.49 -0.06
C ILE A 86 -16.43 -13.74 -1.20
N LEU A 87 -15.82 -12.63 -1.65
CA LEU A 87 -16.38 -11.76 -2.69
C LEU A 87 -16.30 -12.36 -4.11
N ARG A 88 -15.71 -13.57 -4.26
CA ARG A 88 -15.52 -14.28 -5.54
C ARG A 88 -14.88 -13.40 -6.63
N GLY A 89 -14.09 -12.42 -6.23
CA GLY A 89 -13.60 -11.38 -7.12
C GLY A 89 -12.50 -10.55 -6.47
N SER A 90 -11.26 -10.76 -6.91
CA SER A 90 -10.10 -10.02 -6.44
C SER A 90 -10.17 -8.53 -6.74
N SER A 91 -10.81 -8.12 -7.84
CA SER A 91 -11.01 -6.71 -8.18
C SER A 91 -11.91 -5.99 -7.17
N THR A 92 -13.00 -6.63 -6.73
CA THR A 92 -13.93 -6.06 -5.76
C THR A 92 -13.28 -5.92 -4.39
N ALA A 93 -12.48 -6.91 -3.97
CA ALA A 93 -11.75 -6.85 -2.72
C ALA A 93 -10.70 -5.71 -2.71
N ILE A 94 -9.95 -5.56 -3.81
CA ILE A 94 -8.97 -4.46 -3.96
C ILE A 94 -9.67 -3.09 -4.03
N ALA A 95 -10.82 -2.98 -4.71
CA ALA A 95 -11.57 -1.72 -4.77
C ALA A 95 -12.08 -1.32 -3.38
N LEU A 96 -12.64 -2.27 -2.63
CA LEU A 96 -13.12 -2.03 -1.27
C LEU A 96 -11.99 -1.63 -0.32
N SER A 97 -10.82 -2.29 -0.42
CA SER A 97 -9.67 -1.94 0.41
C SER A 97 -9.16 -0.53 0.09
N ASN A 98 -9.07 -0.14 -1.19
CA ASN A 98 -8.72 1.22 -1.58
C ASN A 98 -9.70 2.27 -1.04
N ILE A 99 -11.01 2.00 -1.11
CA ILE A 99 -12.03 2.90 -0.53
C ILE A 99 -11.81 3.03 0.99
N LEU A 100 -11.56 1.90 1.68
CA LEU A 100 -11.32 1.91 3.12
C LEU A 100 -10.03 2.66 3.48
N THR A 101 -8.98 2.55 2.66
CA THR A 101 -7.73 3.31 2.81
C THR A 101 -7.98 4.81 2.67
N ILE A 102 -8.74 5.23 1.66
CA ILE A 102 -9.10 6.65 1.44
C ILE A 102 -9.92 7.16 2.62
N CYS A 103 -10.93 6.42 3.07
CA CYS A 103 -11.73 6.78 4.24
C CYS A 103 -10.90 6.89 5.51
N GLY A 104 -9.99 5.93 5.75
CA GLY A 104 -9.08 5.96 6.90
C GLY A 104 -8.16 7.19 6.87
N PHE A 105 -7.62 7.51 5.70
CA PHE A 105 -6.76 8.68 5.51
C PHE A 105 -7.53 9.99 5.76
N LEU A 106 -8.75 10.12 5.23
CA LEU A 106 -9.61 11.28 5.47
C LEU A 106 -9.97 11.43 6.95
N LEU A 107 -10.22 10.33 7.65
CA LEU A 107 -10.50 10.35 9.10
C LEU A 107 -9.28 10.83 9.90
N VAL A 108 -8.07 10.41 9.52
CA VAL A 108 -6.82 10.90 10.14
C VAL A 108 -6.69 12.41 9.94
N LEU A 109 -6.96 12.92 8.73
CA LEU A 109 -6.87 14.35 8.41
C LEU A 109 -7.93 15.21 9.10
N CYS A 110 -9.16 14.72 9.22
CA CYS A 110 -10.27 15.50 9.80
C CYS A 110 -10.35 15.40 11.33
N SER A 111 -9.61 14.48 11.94
CA SER A 111 -9.73 14.21 13.37
C SER A 111 -8.87 15.14 14.23
N SER A 112 -9.52 16.04 14.97
CA SER A 112 -8.87 16.85 16.03
C SER A 112 -8.87 16.16 17.40
N ASN A 113 -9.71 15.15 17.62
CA ASN A 113 -9.81 14.45 18.90
C ASN A 113 -8.76 13.32 18.99
N PRO A 114 -7.90 13.27 20.03
CA PRO A 114 -6.84 12.27 20.15
C PRO A 114 -7.32 10.81 20.03
N SER A 115 -8.42 10.47 20.70
CA SER A 115 -8.97 9.11 20.68
C SER A 115 -9.51 8.70 19.30
N VAL A 116 -10.10 9.65 18.58
CA VAL A 116 -10.61 9.42 17.22
C VAL A 116 -9.46 9.29 16.23
N HIS A 117 -8.39 10.08 16.43
CA HIS A 117 -7.20 10.06 15.60
C HIS A 117 -6.51 8.70 15.69
N ILE A 118 -6.34 8.17 16.90
CA ILE A 118 -5.78 6.82 17.13
C ILE A 118 -6.63 5.73 16.47
N LEU A 119 -7.95 5.80 16.58
CA LEU A 119 -8.83 4.84 15.93
C LEU A 119 -8.70 4.92 14.39
N ALA A 120 -8.63 6.13 13.86
CA ALA A 120 -8.41 6.37 12.44
C ALA A 120 -7.07 5.79 11.95
N LEU A 121 -6.01 5.94 12.75
CA LEU A 121 -4.69 5.34 12.48
C LEU A 121 -4.76 3.81 12.42
N PHE A 122 -5.52 3.16 13.31
CA PHE A 122 -5.70 1.71 13.27
C PHE A 122 -6.46 1.24 12.04
N VAL A 123 -7.56 1.93 11.67
CA VAL A 123 -8.35 1.61 10.47
C VAL A 123 -7.52 1.82 9.20
N PHE A 124 -6.82 2.96 9.12
CA PHE A 124 -5.95 3.26 7.99
C PHE A 124 -4.83 2.22 7.84
N SER A 125 -4.19 1.86 8.95
CA SER A 125 -3.10 0.87 8.93
C SER A 125 -3.57 -0.52 8.59
N PHE A 126 -4.80 -0.90 8.97
CA PHE A 126 -5.41 -2.16 8.55
C PHE A 126 -5.69 -2.21 7.04
N ALA A 127 -6.18 -1.11 6.44
CA ALA A 127 -6.60 -1.09 5.04
C ALA A 127 -5.45 -0.83 4.05
N SER A 128 -4.55 0.10 4.39
CA SER A 128 -3.54 0.63 3.48
C SER A 128 -2.53 -0.36 2.88
N PRO A 129 -2.08 -1.44 3.56
CA PRO A 129 -1.14 -2.39 2.94
C PRO A 129 -1.82 -3.42 2.02
N GLN A 130 -3.16 -3.51 2.02
CA GLN A 130 -3.89 -4.54 1.28
C GLN A 130 -3.75 -4.43 -0.26
N PRO A 131 -3.83 -3.22 -0.88
CA PRO A 131 -3.63 -3.06 -2.32
C PRO A 131 -2.24 -3.51 -2.78
N ALA A 132 -1.20 -3.15 -2.04
CA ALA A 132 0.19 -3.53 -2.38
C ALA A 132 0.41 -5.05 -2.27
N ALA A 133 -0.23 -5.72 -1.30
CA ALA A 133 -0.10 -7.16 -1.10
C ALA A 133 -0.84 -7.99 -2.17
N HIS A 134 -2.02 -7.55 -2.60
CA HIS A 134 -2.91 -8.33 -3.48
C HIS A 134 -2.92 -7.82 -4.94
N GLY A 135 -2.53 -6.58 -5.18
CA GLY A 135 -2.49 -5.92 -6.49
C GLY A 135 -1.60 -6.63 -7.51
N PRO A 136 -0.33 -6.97 -7.18
CA PRO A 136 0.56 -7.71 -8.07
C PRO A 136 -0.04 -9.01 -8.59
N ALA A 137 -0.62 -9.82 -7.69
CA ALA A 137 -1.25 -11.09 -8.04
C ALA A 137 -2.48 -10.88 -8.93
N TRP A 138 -3.26 -9.83 -8.67
CA TRP A 138 -4.40 -9.47 -9.53
C TRP A 138 -3.96 -9.06 -10.93
N GLN A 139 -2.90 -8.27 -11.07
CA GLN A 139 -2.35 -7.89 -12.37
C GLN A 139 -1.87 -9.11 -13.17
N MET A 140 -1.21 -10.08 -12.52
CA MET A 140 -0.79 -11.34 -13.17
C MET A 140 -1.95 -12.07 -13.82
N CYS A 141 -3.11 -12.08 -13.16
CA CYS A 141 -4.28 -12.83 -13.62
C CYS A 141 -5.14 -12.08 -14.66
N ASN A 142 -5.06 -10.75 -14.73
CA ASN A 142 -5.96 -9.93 -15.55
C ASN A 142 -5.31 -9.36 -16.82
N LEU A 143 -3.97 -9.33 -16.91
CA LEU A 143 -3.29 -8.95 -18.13
C LEU A 143 -3.06 -10.18 -19.03
N GLN A 144 -3.16 -9.98 -20.33
CA GLN A 144 -2.89 -11.03 -21.32
C GLN A 144 -1.39 -11.19 -21.58
N GLY A 145 -0.99 -12.43 -21.81
CA GLY A 145 0.39 -12.81 -22.10
C GLY A 145 1.16 -13.24 -20.85
N ASN A 146 2.43 -13.56 -21.04
CA ASN A 146 3.27 -14.13 -20.00
C ASN A 146 4.23 -13.08 -19.43
N THR A 147 4.80 -12.24 -20.29
CA THR A 147 5.80 -11.23 -19.91
C THR A 147 5.16 -9.89 -19.55
N LYS A 148 4.02 -9.53 -20.17
CA LYS A 148 3.33 -8.25 -19.90
C LYS A 148 2.80 -8.14 -18.47
N PRO A 149 2.10 -9.14 -17.90
CA PRO A 149 1.62 -9.07 -16.52
C PRO A 149 2.79 -9.04 -15.53
N ALA A 150 3.80 -9.91 -15.75
CA ALA A 150 5.05 -9.97 -14.98
C ALA A 150 5.71 -8.60 -14.87
N MET A 151 5.88 -7.91 -16.01
CA MET A 151 6.45 -6.57 -16.05
C MET A 151 5.55 -5.54 -15.35
N ALA A 152 4.22 -5.62 -15.52
CA ALA A 152 3.29 -4.67 -14.90
C ALA A 152 3.32 -4.71 -13.37
N ALA A 153 3.40 -5.88 -12.74
CA ALA A 153 3.56 -5.93 -11.29
C ALA A 153 4.97 -5.58 -10.84
N ALA A 154 6.01 -5.96 -11.60
CA ALA A 154 7.37 -5.55 -11.30
C ALA A 154 7.51 -4.01 -11.33
N MET A 155 6.85 -3.33 -12.27
CA MET A 155 6.74 -1.87 -12.29
C MET A 155 6.05 -1.34 -11.04
N ALA A 156 4.87 -1.86 -10.69
CA ALA A 156 4.13 -1.44 -9.50
C ALA A 156 4.99 -1.57 -8.23
N SER A 157 5.63 -2.73 -8.04
CA SER A 157 6.51 -2.97 -6.87
C SER A 157 7.78 -2.10 -6.90
N ALA A 158 8.39 -1.88 -8.07
CA ALA A 158 9.58 -1.04 -8.18
C ALA A 158 9.27 0.43 -7.82
N PHE A 159 8.18 0.97 -8.36
CA PHE A 159 7.72 2.32 -8.00
C PHE A 159 7.27 2.40 -6.54
N GLY A 160 6.58 1.37 -6.02
CA GLY A 160 6.26 1.25 -4.61
C GLY A 160 7.51 1.36 -3.72
N GLY A 161 8.61 0.71 -4.11
CA GLY A 161 9.92 0.83 -3.43
C GLY A 161 10.56 2.22 -3.52
N LEU A 162 10.18 3.06 -4.49
CA LEU A 162 10.60 4.47 -4.57
C LEU A 162 9.73 5.41 -3.72
N GLY A 163 8.59 4.93 -3.20
CA GLY A 163 7.69 5.68 -2.32
C GLY A 163 8.40 6.38 -1.15
N PRO A 164 9.26 5.68 -0.38
CA PRO A 164 10.01 6.27 0.72
C PRO A 164 10.92 7.44 0.32
N LEU A 165 11.47 7.43 -0.90
CA LEU A 165 12.30 8.54 -1.39
C LEU A 165 11.42 9.78 -1.60
N ALA A 166 10.28 9.61 -2.27
CA ALA A 166 9.36 10.71 -2.50
C ALA A 166 8.79 11.27 -1.18
N THR A 167 8.43 10.42 -0.23
CA THR A 167 7.93 10.87 1.08
C THR A 167 9.01 11.56 1.90
N ALA A 168 10.26 11.10 1.84
CA ALA A 168 11.40 11.76 2.50
C ALA A 168 11.72 13.14 1.90
N PHE A 169 11.49 13.34 0.59
CA PHE A 169 11.63 14.67 -0.02
C PHE A 169 10.49 15.63 0.36
N VAL A 170 9.27 15.10 0.59
CA VAL A 170 8.11 15.90 1.01
C VAL A 170 8.15 16.23 2.52
N TYR A 171 8.66 15.32 3.35
CA TYR A 171 8.83 15.53 4.79
C TYR A 171 10.32 15.66 5.15
N ARG A 172 10.88 16.86 5.00
CA ARG A 172 12.27 17.15 5.41
C ARG A 172 12.39 17.22 6.94
N ASP A 173 13.52 16.75 7.48
CA ASP A 173 13.86 16.88 8.91
C ASP A 173 13.94 18.36 9.37
N GLU A 174 14.13 19.29 8.45
CA GLU A 174 14.13 20.74 8.69
C GLU A 174 12.76 21.31 9.10
N ASP A 175 11.65 20.60 8.83
CA ASP A 175 10.27 21.05 9.13
C ASP A 175 9.69 20.47 10.44
N ARG A 176 10.55 19.91 11.32
CA ARG A 176 10.14 19.53 12.68
C ARG A 176 9.76 20.76 13.51
N PRO A 177 8.71 20.72 14.35
CA PRO A 177 7.89 19.56 14.73
C PRO A 177 6.49 19.54 14.11
N GLN A 178 6.12 20.56 13.33
CA GLN A 178 4.74 20.71 12.82
C GLN A 178 4.56 20.30 11.35
N TYR A 179 5.63 19.93 10.64
CA TYR A 179 5.60 19.47 9.24
C TYR A 179 4.56 20.21 8.39
N THR A 180 4.57 21.54 8.46
CA THR A 180 3.48 22.41 8.00
C THR A 180 3.24 22.32 6.49
N ARG A 181 4.22 21.81 5.74
CA ARG A 181 4.12 21.58 4.29
C ARG A 181 3.54 20.21 3.89
N GLY A 182 3.51 19.22 4.79
CA GLY A 182 2.95 17.89 4.51
C GLY A 182 1.44 17.78 4.72
N HIS A 183 0.83 18.78 5.36
CA HIS A 183 -0.61 18.84 5.68
C HIS A 183 -1.42 19.72 4.71
N LEU A 184 -0.78 20.33 3.70
CA LEU A 184 -1.39 21.22 2.71
C LEU A 184 -1.39 20.58 1.32
#